data_AF-A0A5S4GCH8-F1
#
_entry.id   AF-A0A5S4GCH8-F1
#
_cell.length_a   1.000
_cell.length_b   1.000
_cell.length_c   1.000
_cell.angle_alpha   90.00
_cell.angle_beta   90.00
_cell.angle_gamma   90.00
#
_symmetry.space_group_name_H-M   'P 1'
#
loop_
_entity.id
_entity.type
_entity.pdbx_description
1 polymer ?
#
loop_
_entity_poly.entity_id
_entity_poly.type
_entity_poly.pdbx_seq_one_letter_code
_entity_poly.pdbx_strand_id
1 'polypeptide(L)'
;MIMRMSDISGPPIARVDVVRDVHHGITLDDAYRWMEADGEEFHRWLDGQASHAREQLDTLPRREELLTRTRELGGALPQYSDFTLAGDRIFYLAREPGASRCRILVHITGKFPADGISPRKGRPPGRTVRTGV
;
A
#
# COMPACT_ATOMS: atom_id res chain seq x y z
N MET A 1 -29.76 -7.42 -42.76
CA MET A 1 -29.52 -6.25 -41.89
C MET A 1 -28.73 -6.75 -40.69
N ILE A 2 -27.43 -6.44 -40.65
CA ILE A 2 -26.49 -7.01 -39.66
C ILE A 2 -26.41 -6.00 -38.51
N MET A 3 -26.87 -6.40 -37.32
CA MET A 3 -26.83 -5.54 -36.14
C MET A 3 -25.39 -5.49 -35.62
N ARG A 4 -24.79 -4.30 -35.62
CA ARG A 4 -23.50 -4.06 -34.95
C ARG A 4 -23.75 -4.08 -33.43
N MET A 5 -23.04 -4.97 -32.73
CA MET A 5 -22.97 -4.97 -31.27
C MET A 5 -22.08 -3.80 -30.84
N SER A 6 -22.67 -2.61 -30.69
CA SER A 6 -22.01 -1.47 -30.05
C SER A 6 -22.24 -1.55 -28.54
N ASP A 7 -21.13 -1.55 -27.80
CA ASP A 7 -20.95 -1.44 -26.34
C ASP A 7 -21.82 -2.29 -25.42
N ILE A 8 -21.29 -3.45 -25.04
CA ILE A 8 -21.58 -4.01 -23.72
C ILE A 8 -20.93 -3.07 -22.70
N SER A 9 -21.72 -2.25 -22.02
CA SER A 9 -21.25 -1.39 -20.93
C SER A 9 -20.67 -2.27 -19.80
N GLY A 10 -19.35 -2.32 -19.69
CA GLY A 10 -18.61 -3.17 -18.78
C GLY A 10 -17.11 -3.08 -19.02
N PRO A 11 -16.28 -3.66 -18.14
CA PRO A 11 -14.83 -3.65 -18.33
C PRO A 11 -14.43 -4.51 -19.53
N PRO A 12 -13.20 -4.36 -20.07
CA PRO A 12 -12.74 -5.17 -21.20
C PRO A 12 -12.79 -6.66 -20.87
N ILE A 13 -13.38 -7.44 -21.78
CA ILE A 13 -13.43 -8.90 -21.65
C ILE A 13 -12.03 -9.47 -21.91
N ALA A 14 -11.57 -10.33 -21.00
CA ALA A 14 -10.30 -11.02 -21.15
C ALA A 14 -10.32 -11.95 -22.37
N ARG A 15 -9.25 -11.92 -23.17
CA ARG A 15 -9.03 -12.94 -24.20
C ARG A 15 -8.90 -14.31 -23.55
N VAL A 16 -9.58 -15.30 -24.10
CA VAL A 16 -9.43 -16.71 -23.74
C VAL A 16 -8.43 -17.35 -24.69
N ASP A 17 -7.33 -17.84 -24.15
CA ASP A 17 -6.28 -18.54 -24.90
C ASP A 17 -5.81 -19.73 -24.05
N VAL A 18 -6.39 -20.90 -24.31
CA VAL A 18 -6.20 -22.09 -23.46
C VAL A 18 -4.83 -22.68 -23.68
N VAL A 19 -3.94 -22.45 -22.72
CA VAL A 19 -2.68 -23.18 -22.57
C VAL A 19 -2.95 -24.41 -21.71
N ARG A 20 -2.41 -25.57 -22.10
CA ARG A 20 -2.56 -26.81 -21.33
C ARG A 20 -1.23 -27.29 -20.80
N ASP A 21 -1.18 -27.48 -19.49
CA ASP A 21 -0.03 -28.09 -18.82
C ASP A 21 -0.40 -29.47 -18.28
N VAL A 22 0.59 -30.35 -18.18
CA VAL A 22 0.43 -31.69 -17.59
C VAL A 22 1.31 -31.82 -16.37
N HIS A 23 0.70 -31.95 -15.20
CA HIS A 23 1.38 -32.15 -13.93
C HIS A 23 0.96 -33.48 -13.31
N HIS A 24 1.91 -34.37 -13.06
CA HIS A 24 1.66 -35.70 -12.49
C HIS A 24 0.60 -36.52 -13.25
N GLY A 25 0.55 -36.37 -14.58
CA GLY A 25 -0.44 -37.04 -15.43
C GLY A 25 -1.83 -36.38 -15.45
N ILE A 26 -2.01 -35.24 -14.78
CA ILE A 26 -3.25 -34.46 -14.78
C ILE A 26 -3.09 -33.27 -15.74
N THR A 27 -4.00 -33.13 -16.70
CA THR A 27 -4.07 -31.97 -17.59
C THR A 27 -4.79 -30.81 -16.91
N LEU A 28 -4.17 -29.64 -16.89
CA LEU A 28 -4.72 -28.39 -16.39
C LEU A 28 -4.82 -27.37 -17.52
N ASP A 29 -6.02 -26.85 -17.75
CA ASP A 29 -6.30 -25.81 -18.74
C ASP A 29 -6.19 -24.43 -18.06
N ASP A 30 -5.28 -23.60 -18.55
CA ASP A 30 -5.07 -22.21 -18.13
C ASP A 30 -5.38 -21.26 -19.29
N ALA A 31 -6.63 -20.80 -19.33
CA ALA A 31 -7.15 -19.90 -20.36
C ALA A 31 -6.56 -18.48 -20.34
N TYR A 32 -5.87 -18.11 -19.25
CA TYR A 32 -5.41 -16.74 -19.02
C TYR A 32 -3.92 -16.67 -18.72
N ARG A 33 -3.16 -17.71 -19.06
CA ARG A 33 -1.69 -17.76 -18.94
C ARG A 33 -0.99 -16.52 -19.48
N TRP A 34 -1.53 -15.93 -20.54
CA TRP A 34 -0.99 -14.70 -21.15
C TRP A 34 -0.94 -13.50 -20.19
N MET A 35 -1.79 -13.47 -19.15
CA MET A 35 -1.79 -12.42 -18.12
C MET A 35 -0.63 -12.54 -17.12
N GLU A 36 0.08 -13.66 -17.10
CA GLU A 36 1.26 -13.84 -16.23
C GLU A 36 2.50 -13.11 -16.79
N ALA A 37 2.47 -12.75 -18.08
CA ALA A 37 3.52 -12.01 -18.72
C ALA A 37 3.29 -10.50 -18.60
N ASP A 38 4.37 -9.77 -18.33
CA ASP A 38 4.35 -8.31 -18.33
C ASP A 38 4.37 -7.80 -19.77
N GLY A 39 3.20 -7.38 -20.28
CA GLY A 39 3.01 -7.04 -21.68
C GLY A 39 1.89 -6.03 -21.93
N GLU A 40 1.94 -5.37 -23.08
CA GLU A 40 1.01 -4.27 -23.42
C GLU A 40 -0.47 -4.70 -23.40
N GLU A 41 -0.79 -5.92 -23.86
CA GLU A 41 -2.14 -6.47 -23.81
C GLU A 41 -2.65 -6.57 -22.36
N PHE A 42 -1.78 -7.04 -21.45
CA PHE A 42 -2.13 -7.22 -20.04
C PHE A 42 -2.34 -5.87 -19.34
N HIS A 43 -1.46 -4.90 -19.56
CA HIS A 43 -1.64 -3.55 -19.02
C HIS A 43 -2.92 -2.89 -19.54
N ARG A 44 -3.20 -2.99 -20.84
CA ARG A 44 -4.42 -2.42 -21.41
C ARG A 44 -5.69 -3.04 -20.81
N TRP A 45 -5.67 -4.36 -20.58
CA TRP A 45 -6.76 -5.04 -19.90
C TRP A 45 -6.89 -4.58 -18.44
N LEU A 46 -5.78 -4.50 -17.70
CA LEU A 46 -5.75 -4.00 -16.32
C LEU A 46 -6.28 -2.57 -16.20
N ASP A 47 -5.86 -1.67 -17.08
CA ASP A 47 -6.30 -0.27 -17.07
C ASP A 47 -7.80 -0.16 -17.29
N GLY A 48 -8.36 -0.95 -18.20
CA GLY A 48 -9.80 -0.98 -18.44
C GLY A 48 -10.58 -1.55 -17.24
N GLN A 49 -10.06 -2.59 -16.59
CA GLN A 49 -10.64 -3.14 -15.37
C GLN A 49 -10.59 -2.12 -14.22
N ALA A 50 -9.45 -1.45 -14.03
CA ALA A 50 -9.26 -0.43 -13.00
C ALA A 50 -10.18 0.78 -13.22
N SER A 51 -10.33 1.20 -14.48
CA SER A 51 -11.21 2.32 -14.87
C SER A 51 -12.67 2.00 -14.55
N HIS A 52 -13.15 0.82 -14.96
CA HIS A 52 -14.52 0.40 -14.63
C HIS A 52 -14.75 0.28 -13.13
N ALA A 53 -13.81 -0.33 -12.38
CA ALA A 53 -13.91 -0.40 -10.93
C ALA A 53 -13.97 1.00 -10.29
N ARG A 54 -13.21 1.96 -10.85
CA ARG A 54 -13.21 3.35 -10.38
C ARG A 54 -14.55 4.03 -10.61
N GLU A 55 -15.10 3.91 -11.82
CA GLU A 55 -16.45 4.39 -12.18
C GLU A 55 -17.48 3.89 -11.17
N GLN A 56 -17.53 2.58 -10.95
CA GLN A 56 -18.52 1.97 -10.06
C GLN A 56 -18.34 2.41 -8.61
N LEU A 57 -17.11 2.37 -8.09
CA LEU A 57 -16.84 2.72 -6.71
C LEU A 57 -17.00 4.24 -6.45
N ASP A 58 -16.86 5.10 -7.47
CA ASP A 58 -17.10 6.54 -7.34
C ASP A 58 -18.58 6.90 -7.28
N THR A 59 -19.47 6.02 -7.77
CA THR A 59 -20.92 6.20 -7.60
C THR A 59 -21.41 5.93 -6.17
N LEU A 60 -20.59 5.31 -5.31
CA LEU A 60 -21.01 4.93 -3.98
C LEU A 60 -21.38 6.17 -3.13
N PRO A 61 -22.60 6.22 -2.58
CA PRO A 61 -22.99 7.32 -1.73
C PRO A 61 -22.06 7.36 -0.51
N ARG A 62 -21.69 8.58 -0.09
CA ARG A 62 -20.85 8.83 1.10
C ARG A 62 -19.41 8.31 1.02
N ARG A 63 -18.92 7.91 -0.16
CA ARG A 63 -17.51 7.55 -0.37
C ARG A 63 -16.55 8.63 0.16
N GLU A 64 -16.79 9.89 -0.19
CA GLU A 64 -15.95 11.01 0.24
C GLU A 64 -16.00 11.25 1.76
N GLU A 65 -17.18 11.08 2.39
CA GLU A 65 -17.31 11.17 3.85
C GLU A 65 -16.48 10.09 4.55
N LEU A 66 -16.60 8.84 4.08
CA LEU A 66 -15.85 7.71 4.63
C LEU A 66 -14.34 7.88 4.42
N LEU A 67 -13.93 8.33 3.23
CA LEU A 67 -12.52 8.60 2.92
C LEU A 67 -11.95 9.68 3.85
N THR A 68 -12.69 10.77 4.05
CA THR A 68 -12.32 11.85 4.96
C THR A 68 -12.18 11.31 6.38
N ARG A 69 -13.19 10.59 6.88
CA ARG A 69 -13.16 10.05 8.24
C ARG A 69 -12.04 9.04 8.46
N THR A 70 -11.76 8.22 7.45
CA THR A 70 -10.64 7.26 7.47
C THR A 70 -9.30 7.98 7.55
N ARG A 71 -9.13 9.12 6.86
CA ARG A 71 -7.90 9.94 6.96
C ARG A 71 -7.79 10.66 8.29
N GLU A 72 -8.88 11.17 8.82
CA GLU A 72 -8.92 11.84 10.13
C GLU A 72 -8.57 10.90 11.29
N LEU A 73 -8.96 9.64 11.20
CA LEU A 73 -8.74 8.66 12.26
C LEU A 73 -7.49 7.78 12.00
N GLY A 74 -7.22 7.49 10.73
CA GLY A 74 -6.14 6.64 10.28
C GLY A 74 -4.79 7.35 10.32
N GLY A 75 -3.97 7.03 11.31
CA GLY A 75 -2.65 7.63 11.46
C GLY A 75 -2.70 9.07 11.96
N ALA A 76 -3.71 9.41 12.77
CA ALA A 76 -3.80 10.71 13.45
C ALA A 76 -2.85 10.83 14.64
N LEU A 77 -2.43 9.70 15.20
CA LEU A 77 -1.53 9.62 16.34
C LEU A 77 -0.19 9.03 15.93
N PRO A 78 0.91 9.44 16.58
CA PRO A 78 2.18 8.77 16.41
C PRO A 78 2.05 7.32 16.87
N GLN A 79 2.57 6.40 16.07
CA GLN A 79 2.63 4.99 16.39
C GLN A 79 4.07 4.58 16.67
N TYR A 80 4.30 3.90 17.79
CA TYR A 80 5.58 3.30 18.13
C TYR A 80 5.40 1.80 18.36
N SER A 81 6.29 0.99 17.79
CA SER A 81 6.23 -0.47 17.87
C SER A 81 7.63 -1.10 17.81
N ASP A 82 7.69 -2.42 18.01
CA ASP A 82 8.89 -3.22 17.75
C ASP A 82 10.14 -2.77 18.51
N PHE A 83 9.96 -2.52 19.82
CA PHE A 83 11.04 -2.12 20.70
C PHE A 83 12.03 -3.27 20.92
N THR A 84 13.30 -3.03 20.63
CA THR A 84 14.40 -3.98 20.82
C THR A 84 15.54 -3.31 21.58
N LEU A 85 15.91 -3.89 22.72
CA LEU A 85 17.09 -3.47 23.48
C LEU A 85 18.36 -4.15 22.91
N ALA A 86 19.40 -3.37 22.66
CA ALA A 86 20.72 -3.84 22.26
C ALA A 86 21.79 -3.00 22.96
N GLY A 87 22.35 -3.53 24.06
CA GLY A 87 23.31 -2.82 24.90
C GLY A 87 22.68 -1.58 25.55
N ASP A 88 23.29 -0.42 25.33
CA ASP A 88 22.81 0.89 25.79
C ASP A 88 21.85 1.55 24.80
N ARG A 89 21.18 0.78 23.91
CA ARG A 89 20.31 1.32 22.86
C ARG A 89 18.98 0.60 22.80
N ILE A 90 17.91 1.35 22.56
CA ILE A 90 16.58 0.84 22.21
C ILE A 90 16.29 1.24 20.77
N PHE A 91 16.12 0.25 19.90
CA PHE A 91 15.63 0.42 18.53
C PHE A 91 14.13 0.24 18.52
N TYR A 92 13.40 1.05 17.76
CA TYR A 92 11.95 0.93 17.63
C TYR A 92 11.47 1.50 16.30
N LEU A 93 10.33 1.01 15.81
CA LEU A 93 9.64 1.63 14.68
C LEU A 93 8.80 2.81 15.17
N ALA A 94 8.86 3.90 14.43
CA ALA A 94 8.04 5.08 14.63
C ALA A 94 7.36 5.48 13.33
N ARG A 95 6.06 5.75 13.41
CA ARG A 95 5.27 6.34 12.32
C ARG A 95 4.62 7.61 12.84
N GLU A 96 5.08 8.74 12.33
CA GLU A 96 4.48 10.03 12.62
C GLU A 96 3.08 10.13 12.00
N PRO A 97 2.21 11.00 12.54
CA PRO A 97 0.91 11.25 11.94
C PRO A 97 1.01 11.61 10.46
N GLY A 98 0.19 10.98 9.63
CA GLY A 98 0.18 11.16 8.18
C GLY A 98 1.39 10.58 7.41
N ALA A 99 2.38 9.98 8.07
CA ALA A 99 3.49 9.34 7.37
C ALA A 99 3.02 8.08 6.62
N SER A 100 3.52 7.85 5.40
CA SER A 100 3.17 6.66 4.60
C SER A 100 3.97 5.42 4.97
N ARG A 101 5.08 5.57 5.70
CA ARG A 101 5.97 4.48 6.11
C ARG A 101 6.48 4.71 7.53
N CYS A 102 6.75 3.61 8.24
CA CYS A 102 7.49 3.64 9.51
C CYS A 102 8.97 3.95 9.26
N ARG A 103 9.63 4.50 10.27
CA ARG A 103 11.09 4.69 10.33
C ARG A 103 11.64 3.94 11.54
N ILE A 104 12.86 3.41 11.43
CA ILE A 104 13.58 2.88 12.59
C ILE A 104 14.25 4.05 13.30
N LEU A 105 13.96 4.21 14.59
CA LEU A 105 14.61 5.16 15.48
C LEU A 105 15.44 4.43 16.53
N VAL A 106 16.42 5.13 17.11
CA VAL A 106 17.27 4.61 18.17
C VAL A 106 17.32 5.60 19.32
N HIS A 107 17.11 5.11 20.53
CA HIS A 107 17.29 5.84 21.78
C HIS A 107 18.47 5.24 22.55
N ILE A 108 19.43 6.05 22.98
CA ILE A 108 20.59 5.58 23.78
C ILE A 108 20.22 5.73 25.26
N THR A 109 20.18 4.64 26.03
CA THR A 109 19.81 4.57 27.45
C THR A 109 20.89 5.11 28.40
N GLY A 110 21.65 6.11 27.95
CA GLY A 110 22.69 6.79 28.73
C GLY A 110 22.23 8.18 29.20
N LYS A 111 21.91 8.29 30.50
CA LYS A 111 21.49 9.48 31.29
C LYS A 111 19.98 9.74 31.37
N PHE A 112 19.26 8.92 32.14
CA PHE A 112 18.26 9.48 33.04
C PHE A 112 19.00 10.06 34.26
N PRO A 113 18.91 11.37 34.58
CA PRO A 113 19.26 11.81 35.92
C PRO A 113 18.37 11.04 36.92
N ALA A 114 18.91 10.68 38.08
CA ALA A 114 18.24 9.87 39.09
C ALA A 114 16.92 10.45 39.62
N ASP A 115 16.59 11.69 39.24
CA ASP A 115 15.41 12.41 39.69
C ASP A 115 14.35 12.45 38.58
N GLY A 116 13.38 11.54 38.68
CA GLY A 116 11.98 11.75 38.29
C GLY A 116 11.67 12.29 36.88
N ILE A 117 10.94 11.48 36.11
CA ILE A 117 10.25 11.83 34.87
C ILE A 117 9.74 13.28 34.84
N SER A 118 10.21 14.06 33.86
CA SER A 118 9.54 15.27 33.42
C SER A 118 9.37 15.22 31.90
N PRO A 119 8.14 15.31 31.37
CA PRO A 119 7.90 15.24 29.94
C PRO A 119 8.39 16.53 29.28
N ARG A 120 9.61 16.51 28.70
CA ARG A 120 10.03 17.61 27.85
C ARG A 120 9.23 17.56 26.54
N LYS A 121 8.40 18.57 26.30
CA LYS A 121 7.82 18.88 24.99
C LYS A 121 8.92 18.79 23.93
N GLY A 122 8.77 17.87 22.98
CA GLY A 122 9.70 17.72 21.86
C GLY A 122 9.80 19.03 21.09
N ARG A 123 11.01 19.60 21.03
CA ARG A 123 11.36 20.63 20.05
C ARG A 123 11.35 19.95 18.67
N PRO A 124 10.73 20.53 17.63
CA PRO A 124 10.74 19.91 16.30
C PRO A 124 12.18 19.78 15.81
N PRO A 125 12.54 18.68 15.11
CA PRO A 125 13.91 18.47 14.68
C PRO A 125 14.31 19.55 13.68
N GLY A 126 15.33 20.33 14.08
CA GLY A 126 16.10 21.14 13.16
C GLY A 126 16.75 20.22 12.13
N ARG A 127 16.47 20.50 10.86
CA ARG A 127 17.02 19.85 9.68
C ARG A 127 18.55 19.75 9.81
N THR A 128 19.07 18.55 10.05
CA THR A 128 20.49 18.27 9.84
C THR A 128 20.61 17.39 8.60
N VAL A 129 20.65 18.05 7.44
CA VAL A 129 21.24 17.44 6.25
C VAL A 129 22.75 17.54 6.46
N ARG A 130 23.43 16.40 6.56
CA ARG A 130 24.86 16.34 6.26
C ARG A 130 25.01 15.57 4.96
N THR A 131 25.29 16.33 3.91
CA THR A 131 25.85 15.86 2.64
C THR A 131 27.35 15.62 2.81
N GLY A 132 27.87 14.61 2.13
CA GLY A 132 29.30 14.43 1.84
C GLY A 132 29.76 13.01 2.17
N VAL A 133 30.53 12.31 1.34
CA VAL A 133 31.13 12.55 0.01
C VAL A 133 31.17 11.18 -0.67
#